data_AF-A0AAD1W5T0-F1
#
_entry.id   AF-A0AAD1W5T0-F1
#
_cell.length_a   1.000
_cell.length_b   1.000
_cell.length_c   1.000
_cell.angle_alpha   90.00
_cell.angle_beta   90.00
_cell.angle_gamma   90.00
#
_symmetry.space_group_name_H-M   'P 1'
#
loop_
_entity.id
_entity.type
_entity.pdbx_description
1 polymer ?
#
loop_
_entity_poly.entity_id
_entity_poly.type
_entity_poly.pdbx_seq_one_letter_code
_entity_poly.pdbx_strand_id
1 'polypeptide(L)'
;MVTKEDLRALSDTIHAGIRTEVTALKADITAHGSRIQAVETTTQATAAQVEASILAISRQGNMLLALRCQTEDLDNRGRRSNIHIRRLPEPTEEEDVEATRKALFQEIQGADAPESMEFEQTEQIDHAQQTAHQEISYA
;
A
#
# COMPACT_ATOMS: atom_id res chain seq x y z
N MET A 1 41.48 -44.89 -59.80
CA MET A 1 42.50 -45.23 -58.78
C MET A 1 42.77 -43.94 -58.01
N VAL A 2 42.59 -43.92 -56.69
CA VAL A 2 42.80 -42.71 -55.89
C VAL A 2 44.29 -42.41 -55.83
N THR A 3 44.67 -41.18 -56.15
CA THR A 3 46.06 -40.73 -56.13
C THR A 3 46.42 -40.12 -54.78
N LYS A 4 47.72 -40.00 -54.51
CA LYS A 4 48.22 -39.31 -53.31
C LYS A 4 47.84 -37.83 -53.29
N GLU A 5 47.63 -37.23 -54.46
CA GLU A 5 47.19 -35.84 -54.62
C GLU A 5 45.72 -35.68 -54.19
N ASP A 6 44.86 -36.63 -54.55
CA ASP A 6 43.45 -36.63 -54.12
C ASP A 6 43.32 -36.69 -52.59
N LEU A 7 44.16 -37.49 -51.92
CA LEU A 7 44.19 -37.57 -50.46
C LEU A 7 44.69 -36.28 -49.80
N ARG A 8 45.66 -35.59 -50.42
CA ARG A 8 46.13 -34.28 -49.95
C ARG A 8 45.04 -33.22 -50.09
N ALA A 9 44.39 -33.16 -51.26
CA ALA A 9 43.30 -32.23 -51.50
C ALA A 9 42.13 -32.43 -50.52
N LEU A 10 41.79 -33.69 -50.21
CA LEU A 10 40.78 -34.00 -49.19
C LEU A 10 41.22 -33.54 -47.79
N SER A 11 42.48 -33.80 -47.41
CA SER A 11 43.02 -33.35 -46.12
C SER A 11 43.01 -31.82 -45.99
N ASP A 12 43.38 -31.10 -47.05
CA ASP A 12 43.39 -29.64 -47.07
C ASP A 12 41.97 -29.08 -46.97
N THR A 13 41.02 -29.70 -47.66
CA THR A 13 39.59 -29.35 -47.59
C THR A 13 39.04 -29.53 -46.18
N ILE A 14 39.36 -30.66 -45.53
CA ILE A 14 38.95 -30.93 -44.14
C ILE A 14 39.58 -29.90 -43.20
N HIS A 15 40.88 -29.63 -43.31
CA HIS A 15 41.55 -28.63 -42.49
C HIS A 15 40.99 -27.22 -42.67
N ALA A 16 40.66 -26.84 -43.90
CA ALA A 16 40.02 -25.56 -44.20
C ALA A 16 38.64 -25.49 -43.54
N GLY A 17 37.82 -26.53 -43.68
CA GLY A 17 36.51 -26.61 -43.03
C GLY A 17 36.61 -26.49 -41.51
N ILE A 18 37.50 -27.26 -40.88
CA ILE A 18 37.73 -27.18 -39.42
C ILE A 18 38.16 -25.77 -39.00
N ARG A 19 39.06 -25.12 -39.74
CA ARG A 19 39.50 -23.75 -39.41
C ARG A 19 38.35 -22.74 -39.51
N THR A 20 37.48 -22.89 -40.50
CA THR A 20 36.29 -22.05 -40.66
C THR A 20 35.35 -22.24 -39.48
N GLU A 21 35.01 -23.48 -39.12
CA GLU A 21 34.13 -23.79 -37.98
C GLU A 21 34.73 -23.30 -36.66
N VAL A 22 36.02 -23.51 -36.42
CA VAL A 22 36.70 -22.99 -35.22
C VAL A 22 36.66 -21.45 -35.16
N THR A 23 36.76 -20.78 -36.31
CA THR A 23 36.67 -19.32 -36.36
C THR A 23 35.24 -18.84 -36.08
N ALA A 24 34.23 -19.52 -36.64
CA ALA A 24 32.83 -19.25 -36.36
C ALA A 24 32.51 -19.45 -34.86
N LEU A 25 32.93 -20.58 -34.28
CA LEU A 25 32.75 -20.87 -32.85
C LEU A 25 33.42 -19.82 -31.95
N LYS A 26 34.61 -19.33 -32.31
CA LYS A 26 35.27 -18.24 -31.57
C LYS A 26 34.46 -16.93 -31.62
N ALA A 27 33.87 -16.62 -32.77
CA ALA A 27 33.00 -15.46 -32.91
C ALA A 27 31.74 -15.60 -32.05
N ASP A 28 31.11 -16.78 -32.08
CA ASP A 28 29.92 -17.08 -31.27
C ASP A 28 30.21 -17.01 -29.78
N ILE A 29 31.33 -17.59 -29.31
CA ILE A 29 31.76 -17.50 -27.91
C ILE A 29 31.93 -16.05 -27.49
N THR A 30 32.56 -15.22 -28.33
CA THR A 30 32.74 -13.80 -28.04
C THR A 30 31.41 -13.06 -27.96
N ALA A 31 30.51 -13.31 -28.92
CA ALA A 31 29.18 -12.70 -28.94
C ALA A 31 28.33 -13.12 -27.71
N HIS A 32 28.39 -14.40 -27.33
CA HIS A 32 27.75 -14.89 -26.12
C HIS A 32 28.34 -14.27 -24.86
N GLY A 33 29.66 -14.13 -24.77
CA GLY A 33 30.33 -13.43 -23.67
C GLY A 33 29.82 -12.00 -23.50
N SER A 34 29.73 -11.23 -24.58
CA SER A 34 29.18 -9.87 -24.54
C SER A 34 27.71 -9.83 -24.11
N ARG A 35 26.89 -10.80 -24.56
CA ARG A 35 25.48 -10.89 -24.15
C ARG A 35 25.34 -11.22 -22.68
N ILE A 36 26.17 -12.11 -22.14
CA ILE A 36 26.18 -12.45 -20.70
C ILE A 36 26.52 -11.20 -19.89
N GLN A 37 27.58 -10.48 -20.25
CA GLN A 37 27.99 -9.27 -19.54
C GLN A 37 26.88 -8.18 -19.55
N ALA A 38 26.18 -8.02 -20.67
CA ALA A 38 25.05 -7.10 -20.76
C ALA A 38 23.91 -7.50 -19.81
N VAL A 39 23.54 -8.79 -19.80
CA VAL A 39 22.50 -9.32 -18.92
C VAL A 39 22.90 -9.18 -17.45
N GLU A 40 24.14 -9.47 -17.08
CA GLU A 40 24.64 -9.31 -15.71
C GLU A 40 24.55 -7.85 -15.26
N THR A 41 24.95 -6.91 -16.12
CA THR A 41 24.87 -5.47 -15.85
C THR A 41 23.42 -5.02 -15.64
N THR A 42 22.51 -5.44 -16.53
CA THR A 42 21.08 -5.13 -16.37
C THR A 42 20.52 -5.75 -15.10
N THR A 43 20.87 -6.99 -14.80
CA THR A 43 20.39 -7.70 -13.60
C THR A 43 20.83 -6.99 -12.33
N GLN A 44 22.09 -6.54 -12.25
CA GLN A 44 22.59 -5.76 -11.12
C GLN A 44 21.85 -4.43 -10.96
N ALA A 45 21.62 -3.70 -12.06
CA ALA A 45 20.88 -2.45 -12.03
C ALA A 45 19.43 -2.64 -11.56
N THR A 46 18.75 -3.68 -12.07
CA THR A 46 17.39 -4.02 -11.66
C THR A 46 17.33 -4.42 -10.18
N ALA A 47 18.29 -5.22 -9.69
CA ALA A 47 18.34 -5.60 -8.28
C ALA A 47 18.45 -4.37 -7.36
N ALA A 48 19.33 -3.43 -7.69
CA ALA A 48 19.46 -2.17 -6.95
C ALA A 48 18.16 -1.34 -6.96
N GLN A 49 17.47 -1.29 -8.11
CA GLN A 49 16.19 -0.57 -8.23
C GLN A 49 15.08 -1.22 -7.40
N VAL A 50 15.04 -2.56 -7.35
CA VAL A 50 14.08 -3.30 -6.51
C VAL A 50 14.32 -3.01 -5.04
N GLU A 51 15.59 -3.04 -4.58
CA GLU A 51 15.93 -2.73 -3.19
C GLU A 51 15.52 -1.30 -2.80
N ALA A 52 15.82 -0.32 -3.67
CA ALA A 52 15.40 1.07 -3.47
C ALA A 52 13.86 1.20 -3.38
N SER A 53 13.13 0.44 -4.19
CA SER A 53 11.66 0.44 -4.18
C SER A 53 11.09 -0.16 -2.89
N ILE A 54 11.68 -1.25 -2.39
CA ILE A 54 11.30 -1.86 -1.11
C ILE A 54 11.46 -0.86 0.05
N LEU A 55 12.59 -0.14 0.08
CA LEU A 55 12.85 0.90 1.09
C LEU A 55 11.83 2.05 0.99
N ALA A 56 11.50 2.48 -0.22
CA ALA A 56 10.51 3.52 -0.45
C ALA A 56 9.11 3.11 0.04
N ILE A 57 8.67 1.89 -0.27
CA ILE A 57 7.39 1.33 0.18
C ILE A 57 7.33 1.27 1.71
N SER A 58 8.39 0.78 2.36
CA SER A 58 8.47 0.72 3.82
C SER A 58 8.35 2.13 4.44
N ARG A 59 9.04 3.12 3.86
CA ARG A 59 8.94 4.51 4.32
C ARG A 59 7.53 5.08 4.17
N GLN A 60 6.88 4.84 3.03
CA GLN A 60 5.51 5.26 2.79
C GLN A 60 4.52 4.58 3.74
N GLY A 61 4.69 3.28 4.02
CA GLY A 61 3.88 2.56 5.00
C GLY A 61 3.96 3.17 6.39
N ASN A 62 5.17 3.53 6.84
CA ASN A 62 5.35 4.22 8.12
C ASN A 62 4.70 5.61 8.14
N MET A 63 4.76 6.35 7.04
CA MET A 63 4.10 7.66 6.93
C MET A 63 2.58 7.53 6.98
N LEU A 64 2.01 6.55 6.28
CA LEU A 64 0.57 6.29 6.31
C LEU A 64 0.10 5.91 7.71
N LEU A 65 0.85 5.06 8.41
CA LEU A 65 0.55 4.71 9.80
C LEU A 65 0.57 5.94 10.71
N ALA A 66 1.61 6.79 10.59
CA ALA A 66 1.71 8.02 11.38
C ALA A 66 0.54 8.98 11.11
N LEU A 67 0.17 9.17 9.84
CA LEU A 67 -0.96 9.99 9.45
C LEU A 67 -2.27 9.44 10.02
N ARG A 68 -2.49 8.12 9.92
CA ARG A 68 -3.66 7.48 10.50
C ARG A 68 -3.77 7.72 12.00
N CYS A 69 -2.69 7.49 12.76
CA CYS A 69 -2.68 7.77 14.19
C CYS A 69 -2.97 9.23 14.51
N GLN A 70 -2.46 10.17 13.70
CA GLN A 70 -2.75 11.59 13.87
C GLN A 70 -4.23 11.92 13.59
N THR A 71 -4.82 11.33 12.54
CA THR A 71 -6.25 11.50 12.25
C THR A 71 -7.12 10.92 13.37
N GLU A 72 -6.78 9.73 13.89
CA GLU A 72 -7.49 9.13 15.02
C GLU A 72 -7.36 9.99 16.28
N ASP A 73 -6.19 10.54 16.59
CA ASP A 73 -6.02 11.47 17.72
C ASP A 73 -6.85 12.76 17.53
N LEU A 74 -6.87 13.32 16.32
CA LEU A 74 -7.68 14.51 16.03
C LEU A 74 -9.19 14.25 16.15
N ASP A 75 -9.67 13.12 15.63
CA ASP A 75 -11.09 12.72 15.74
C ASP A 75 -11.47 12.46 17.21
N ASN A 76 -10.59 11.78 17.96
CA ASN A 76 -10.78 11.56 19.40
C ASN A 76 -10.81 12.88 20.17
N ARG A 77 -9.91 13.83 19.86
CA ARG A 77 -9.92 15.17 20.47
C ARG A 77 -11.18 15.95 20.14
N GLY A 78 -11.67 15.85 18.90
CA GLY A 78 -12.92 16.47 18.48
C GLY A 78 -14.15 15.89 19.17
N ARG A 79 -14.16 14.58 19.46
CA ARG A 79 -15.29 13.88 20.10
C ARG A 79 -15.21 13.82 21.62
N ARG A 80 -14.14 14.31 22.25
CA ARG A 80 -13.89 14.18 23.69
C ARG A 80 -14.99 14.79 24.56
N SER A 81 -15.66 15.83 24.08
CA SER A 81 -16.79 16.49 24.73
C SER A 81 -18.14 15.94 24.30
N ASN A 82 -18.19 15.00 23.35
CA ASN A 82 -19.43 14.51 22.77
C ASN A 82 -19.94 13.31 23.57
N ILE A 83 -21.16 13.41 24.09
CA ILE A 83 -21.84 12.32 24.80
C ILE A 83 -22.90 11.72 23.87
N HIS A 84 -22.79 10.42 23.59
CA HIS A 84 -23.78 9.71 22.80
C HIS A 84 -24.80 9.02 23.73
N ILE A 85 -26.04 9.49 23.69
CA ILE A 85 -27.15 8.90 24.45
C ILE A 85 -27.94 7.99 23.49
N ARG A 86 -28.10 6.72 23.87
CA ARG A 86 -28.85 5.72 23.08
C ARG A 86 -30.16 5.39 23.76
N ARG A 87 -31.14 4.93 22.97
CA ARG A 87 -32.47 4.49 23.43
C ARG A 87 -33.33 5.60 24.03
N LEU A 88 -33.12 6.83 23.57
CA LEU A 88 -34.10 7.89 23.80
C LEU A 88 -35.34 7.63 22.91
N PRO A 89 -36.56 7.85 23.42
CA PRO A 89 -37.75 7.94 22.58
C PRO A 89 -37.51 8.98 21.47
N GLU A 90 -37.99 8.70 20.27
CA GLU A 90 -37.84 9.63 19.14
C GLU A 90 -38.61 10.93 19.45
N PRO A 91 -37.92 12.06 19.63
CA PRO A 91 -38.57 13.32 19.93
C PRO A 91 -39.33 13.81 18.70
N THR A 92 -40.53 14.34 18.90
CA THR A 92 -41.40 14.84 17.82
C THR A 92 -40.98 16.22 17.32
N GLU A 93 -40.33 17.03 18.18
CA GLU A 93 -39.85 18.38 17.85
C GLU A 93 -38.47 18.66 18.47
N GLU A 94 -37.73 19.63 17.93
CA GLU A 94 -36.38 20.02 18.38
C GLU A 94 -36.38 20.57 19.82
N GLU A 95 -37.49 21.19 20.24
CA GLU A 95 -37.72 21.70 21.60
C GLU A 95 -37.81 20.56 22.65
N ASP A 96 -38.30 19.38 22.24
CA ASP A 96 -38.40 18.19 23.11
C ASP A 96 -37.02 17.61 23.45
N VAL A 97 -36.03 17.79 22.55
CA VAL A 97 -34.67 17.28 22.73
C VAL A 97 -33.98 17.98 23.89
N GLU A 98 -34.07 19.32 23.96
CA GLU A 98 -33.47 20.11 25.03
C GLU A 98 -34.10 19.81 26.40
N ALA A 99 -35.44 19.70 26.44
CA ALA A 99 -36.17 19.37 27.66
C ALA A 99 -35.80 17.97 28.18
N THR A 100 -35.75 16.98 27.27
CA THR A 100 -35.35 15.61 27.59
C THR A 100 -33.91 15.55 28.09
N ARG A 101 -33.00 16.31 27.47
CA ARG A 101 -31.60 16.42 27.90
C ARG A 101 -31.48 16.96 29.33
N LYS A 102 -32.16 18.09 29.65
CA LYS A 102 -32.13 18.68 31.01
C LYS A 102 -32.71 17.71 32.05
N ALA A 103 -33.83 17.06 31.74
CA ALA A 103 -34.46 16.08 32.62
C ALA A 103 -33.51 14.90 32.91
N LEU A 104 -32.84 14.37 31.88
CA LEU A 104 -31.92 13.25 32.03
C LEU A 104 -30.72 13.60 32.93
N PHE A 105 -30.12 14.77 32.75
CA PHE A 105 -28.99 15.18 33.58
C PHE A 105 -29.40 15.50 35.02
N GLN A 106 -30.57 16.09 35.24
CA GLN A 106 -31.12 16.32 36.58
C GLN A 106 -31.43 14.99 37.28
N GLU A 107 -31.93 13.99 36.56
CA GLU A 107 -32.17 12.65 37.10
C GLU A 107 -30.85 11.97 37.51
N ILE A 108 -29.80 12.09 36.69
CA ILE A 108 -28.50 11.45 36.96
C ILE A 108 -27.75 12.15 38.12
N GLN A 109 -27.73 13.49 38.14
CA GLN A 109 -26.94 14.27 39.10
C GLN A 109 -27.71 14.62 40.38
N GLY A 110 -29.04 14.51 40.38
CA GLY A 110 -29.87 14.77 41.56
C GLY A 110 -29.72 16.20 42.08
N ALA A 111 -29.53 16.35 43.39
CA ALA A 111 -29.40 17.65 44.05
C ALA A 111 -28.09 18.39 43.73
N ASP A 112 -27.10 17.70 43.16
CA ASP A 112 -25.79 18.27 42.80
C ASP A 112 -25.74 18.78 41.34
N ALA A 113 -26.88 18.75 40.63
CA ALA A 113 -26.95 19.23 39.26
C ALA A 113 -26.70 20.75 39.19
N PRO A 114 -25.83 21.24 38.29
CA PRO A 114 -25.60 22.67 38.12
C PRO A 114 -26.85 23.38 37.58
N GLU A 115 -27.09 24.62 38.04
CA GLU A 115 -28.25 25.44 37.66
C GLU A 115 -28.32 25.72 36.15
N SER A 116 -27.17 25.81 35.47
CA SER A 116 -27.08 25.92 34.02
C SER A 116 -26.04 24.95 33.47
N MET A 117 -26.39 24.29 32.37
CA MET A 117 -25.53 23.36 31.65
C MET A 117 -25.48 23.84 30.20
N GLU A 118 -24.30 24.23 29.74
CA GLU A 118 -24.09 24.74 28.37
C GLU A 118 -23.78 23.56 27.44
N PHE A 119 -24.51 23.50 26.33
CA PHE A 119 -24.29 22.52 25.27
C PHE A 119 -24.06 23.27 23.97
N GLU A 120 -22.95 22.98 23.31
CA GLU A 120 -22.56 23.68 22.08
C GLU A 120 -23.42 23.26 20.88
N GLN A 121 -23.76 21.98 20.78
CA GLN A 121 -24.58 21.45 19.70
C GLN A 121 -25.35 20.20 20.15
N THR A 122 -26.49 19.91 19.53
CA THR A 122 -27.22 18.65 19.70
C THR A 122 -27.70 18.17 18.34
N GLU A 123 -27.40 16.91 18.02
CA GLU A 123 -27.77 16.30 16.76
C GLU A 123 -28.39 14.94 17.04
N GLN A 124 -29.53 14.66 16.42
CA GLN A 124 -30.11 13.32 16.39
C GLN A 124 -29.53 12.59 15.19
N ILE A 125 -28.83 11.48 15.46
CA ILE A 125 -28.18 10.70 14.40
C ILE A 125 -29.06 9.49 14.09
N ASP A 126 -29.61 9.44 12.88
CA ASP A 126 -30.38 8.29 12.42
C ASP A 126 -29.51 7.03 12.37
N HIS A 127 -30.04 5.93 12.90
CA HIS A 127 -29.31 4.67 13.06
C HIS A 127 -28.82 4.07 11.72
N ALA A 128 -29.42 4.47 10.59
CA ALA A 128 -29.01 4.10 9.24
C ALA A 128 -27.78 4.90 8.73
N GLN A 129 -27.60 6.15 9.18
CA GLN A 129 -26.43 6.98 8.84
C GLN A 129 -25.20 6.59 9.65
N GLN A 130 -25.41 6.08 10.88
CA GLN A 130 -24.33 5.63 11.77
C GLN A 130 -23.58 4.39 11.23
N THR A 131 -24.27 3.50 10.50
CA THR A 131 -23.64 2.30 9.90
C THR A 131 -22.75 2.67 8.71
N ALA A 132 -23.16 3.63 7.89
CA ALA A 132 -22.40 4.10 6.74
C ALA A 132 -21.06 4.77 7.13
N HIS A 133 -21.02 5.51 8.25
CA HIS A 133 -19.78 6.11 8.75
C HIS A 133 -18.83 5.09 9.41
N GLN A 134 -19.34 3.98 9.96
CA GLN A 134 -18.51 2.93 10.54
C GLN A 134 -17.91 2.00 9.47
N GLU A 135 -18.63 1.72 8.38
CA GLU A 135 -18.11 0.86 7.30
C GLU A 135 -16.97 1.52 6.49
N ILE A 136 -16.95 2.85 6.39
CA ILE A 136 -15.83 3.59 5.77
C ILE A 136 -14.58 3.58 6.67
N SER A 137 -14.72 3.29 7.98
CA SER A 137 -13.60 3.24 8.92
C SER A 137 -12.87 1.88 8.96
N TYR A 138 -13.38 0.85 8.28
CA TYR A 138 -12.81 -0.50 8.27
C TYR A 138 -12.40 -1.02 6.88
N ALA A 139 -12.49 -0.19 5.83
CA ALA A 139 -11.99 -0.46 4.48
C ALA A 139 -10.74 0.38 4.19
#